data_AF-A0A4U5M0F4-F1
#
_entry.id   AF-A0A4U5M0F4-F1
#
_cell.length_a   1.000
_cell.length_b   1.000
_cell.length_c   1.000
_cell.angle_alpha   90.00
_cell.angle_beta   90.00
_cell.angle_gamma   90.00
#
_symmetry.space_group_name_H-M   'P 1'
#
loop_
_entity.id
_entity.type
_entity.pdbx_description
1 polymer ?
#
loop_
_entity_poly.entity_id
_entity_poly.type
_entity_poly.pdbx_seq_one_letter_code
_entity_poly.pdbx_strand_id
1 'polypeptide(L)'
;MTDSPMNNSTKKCVNCRAALVDKAGKPIAGVQCTKCKANQEKYGKPGVCKYCKLQAAFVEEKCVHCCHGERKFGPPIECNKCKLKSAFVRNGMRNDKPILCRLCDMQANANRQREKNKDSKPSSSGAHRSSGSSKQPHPPSSSSKHGQSTSKSHHHSSSSSSKRPSLGGSSGQPPSKMPKAAVTHSGTDEQILLVQQLRSDIHDLEVKLERKDLDIKQRDGKIAELNTDLLLKEKEGRKKVNEMQKRLDDQSESANEKIRSLQKQLQQTQKELKEKQKDSKTTTVTTVVMAATAPPAPASKAPVDSPIALSATS
;
A
#
# COMPACT_ATOMS: atom_id res chain seq x y z
N MET A 1 4.71 27.90 -35.87
CA MET A 1 5.70 26.81 -35.69
C MET A 1 5.64 26.38 -34.25
N THR A 2 5.51 25.08 -34.04
CA THR A 2 4.96 24.42 -32.85
C THR A 2 5.82 24.59 -31.60
N ASP A 3 5.16 25.03 -30.54
CA ASP A 3 5.61 25.02 -29.15
C ASP A 3 6.22 23.65 -28.78
N SER A 4 7.47 23.65 -28.31
CA SER A 4 8.20 22.46 -27.86
C SER A 4 8.00 22.25 -26.36
N PRO A 5 7.32 21.19 -25.87
CA PRO A 5 7.18 20.96 -24.44
C PRO A 5 8.15 19.84 -24.01
N MET A 6 9.42 20.15 -23.80
CA MET A 6 10.36 19.15 -23.25
C MET A 6 11.23 19.71 -22.13
N ASN A 7 10.60 19.96 -20.98
CA ASN A 7 11.26 19.80 -19.69
C ASN A 7 10.23 19.51 -18.59
N ASN A 8 9.71 18.27 -18.55
CA ASN A 8 8.87 17.83 -17.43
C ASN A 8 9.75 17.53 -16.20
N SER A 9 10.26 18.58 -15.57
CA SER A 9 10.87 18.49 -14.25
C SER A 9 9.73 18.28 -13.25
N THR A 10 9.32 17.03 -13.06
CA THR A 10 8.16 16.68 -12.22
C THR A 10 8.39 17.22 -10.81
N LYS A 11 7.53 18.16 -10.38
CA LYS A 11 7.60 18.75 -9.04
C LYS A 11 7.51 17.63 -7.99
N LYS A 12 8.27 17.76 -6.90
CA LYS A 12 8.30 16.76 -5.81
C LYS A 12 7.62 17.33 -4.56
N CYS A 13 6.92 16.46 -3.85
CA CYS A 13 6.30 16.78 -2.57
C CYS A 13 7.35 17.21 -1.54
N VAL A 14 7.11 18.34 -0.87
CA VAL A 14 8.00 18.90 0.16
C VAL A 14 8.23 17.92 1.33
N ASN A 15 7.21 17.17 1.75
CA ASN A 15 7.33 16.26 2.90
C ASN A 15 7.91 14.90 2.50
N CYS A 16 7.39 14.23 1.47
CA CYS A 16 7.75 12.84 1.17
C CYS A 16 8.62 12.65 -0.08
N ARG A 17 8.95 13.74 -0.79
CA ARG A 17 9.72 13.79 -2.05
C ARG A 17 9.16 12.95 -3.20
N ALA A 18 7.93 12.43 -3.05
CA ALA A 18 7.20 11.76 -4.13
C ALA A 18 6.90 12.74 -5.28
N ALA A 19 6.81 12.24 -6.50
CA ALA A 19 6.34 13.05 -7.62
C ALA A 19 4.92 13.56 -7.35
N LEU A 20 4.68 14.83 -7.65
CA LEU A 20 3.37 15.46 -7.56
C LEU A 20 2.58 15.15 -8.83
N VAL A 21 1.87 14.03 -8.77
CA VAL A 21 0.96 13.58 -9.83
C VAL A 21 -0.44 13.32 -9.26
N ASP A 22 -1.46 13.48 -10.09
CA ASP A 22 -2.85 13.11 -9.76
C ASP A 22 -3.04 11.59 -9.82
N LYS A 23 -4.28 11.14 -9.61
CA LYS A 23 -4.64 9.71 -9.71
C LYS A 23 -4.45 9.14 -11.13
N ALA A 24 -4.46 10.00 -12.15
CA ALA A 24 -4.26 9.65 -13.56
C ALA A 24 -2.79 9.77 -14.02
N GLY A 25 -1.86 10.11 -13.11
CA GLY A 25 -0.44 10.28 -13.41
C GLY A 25 -0.07 11.63 -14.03
N LYS A 26 -1.00 12.57 -14.15
CA LYS A 26 -0.74 13.92 -14.67
C LYS A 26 -0.11 14.79 -13.58
N PRO A 27 0.84 15.69 -13.92
CA PRO A 27 1.47 16.57 -12.95
C PRO A 27 0.43 17.50 -12.31
N ILE A 28 0.46 17.62 -10.99
CA ILE A 28 -0.41 18.55 -10.25
C ILE A 28 0.34 19.80 -9.84
N ALA A 29 -0.37 20.93 -9.86
CA ALA A 29 0.10 22.16 -9.24
C ALA A 29 0.05 22.02 -7.71
N GLY A 30 1.12 22.45 -7.03
CA GLY A 30 1.22 22.42 -5.58
C GLY A 30 2.64 22.11 -5.08
N VAL A 31 2.79 22.15 -3.76
CA VAL A 31 4.05 21.84 -3.05
C VAL A 31 3.99 20.53 -2.27
N GLN A 32 2.78 19.99 -2.05
CA GLN A 32 2.54 18.81 -1.21
C GLN A 32 1.64 17.81 -1.95
N CYS A 33 1.90 16.50 -1.78
CA CYS A 33 1.05 15.46 -2.35
C CYS A 33 -0.22 15.26 -1.52
N THR A 34 -1.26 14.72 -2.16
CA THR A 34 -2.57 14.47 -1.53
C THR A 34 -2.47 13.66 -0.24
N LYS A 35 -1.60 12.64 -0.18
CA LYS A 35 -1.36 11.84 1.03
C LYS A 35 -0.77 12.64 2.18
N CYS A 36 0.22 13.48 1.90
CA CYS A 36 0.84 14.31 2.94
C CYS A 36 -0.10 15.42 3.40
N LYS A 37 -0.90 16.00 2.48
CA LYS A 37 -1.92 16.98 2.82
C LYS A 37 -2.97 16.41 3.77
N ALA A 38 -3.55 15.26 3.42
CA ALA A 38 -4.53 14.59 4.28
C ALA A 38 -3.97 14.21 5.66
N ASN A 39 -2.70 13.76 5.71
CA ASN A 39 -2.06 13.47 7.00
C ASN A 39 -1.81 14.73 7.82
N GLN A 40 -1.49 15.86 7.17
CA GLN A 40 -1.31 17.13 7.86
C GLN A 40 -2.63 17.67 8.42
N GLU A 41 -3.74 17.51 7.69
CA GLU A 41 -5.08 17.85 8.17
C GLU A 41 -5.48 17.00 9.38
N LYS A 42 -5.13 15.71 9.37
CA LYS A 42 -5.50 14.78 10.45
C LYS A 42 -4.60 14.85 11.69
N TYR A 43 -3.30 15.04 11.52
CA TYR A 43 -2.31 14.93 12.59
C TYR A 43 -1.55 16.23 12.87
N GLY A 44 -1.84 17.31 12.13
CA GLY A 44 -1.14 18.57 12.23
C GLY A 44 0.23 18.59 11.53
N LYS A 45 1.05 19.58 11.90
CA LYS A 45 2.35 19.81 11.26
C LYS A 45 3.29 18.62 11.50
N PRO A 46 3.89 18.03 10.45
CA PRO A 46 4.77 16.88 10.62
C PRO A 46 6.10 17.27 11.26
N GLY A 47 6.57 16.44 12.20
CA GLY A 47 7.93 16.48 12.71
C GLY A 47 8.96 15.90 11.75
N VAL A 48 10.22 15.86 12.19
CA VAL A 48 11.32 15.24 11.45
C VAL A 48 11.34 13.74 11.70
N CYS A 49 11.30 12.94 10.63
CA CYS A 49 11.39 11.49 10.73
C CYS A 49 12.76 11.07 11.26
N LYS A 50 12.78 10.26 12.32
CA LYS A 50 14.02 9.80 12.96
C LYS A 50 14.92 8.97 12.05
N TYR A 51 14.36 8.28 11.04
CA TYR A 51 15.12 7.47 10.08
C TYR A 51 15.54 8.26 8.84
N CYS A 52 14.59 8.74 8.03
CA CYS A 52 14.89 9.36 6.74
C CYS A 52 15.08 10.89 6.77
N LYS A 53 14.96 11.51 7.95
CA LYS A 53 15.18 12.95 8.20
C LYS A 53 14.27 13.90 7.40
N LEU A 54 13.19 13.39 6.82
CA LEU A 54 12.16 14.20 6.17
C LEU A 54 11.20 14.80 7.20
N GLN A 55 10.74 16.03 6.97
CA GLN A 55 9.62 16.64 7.71
C GLN A 55 8.30 15.98 7.31
N ALA A 56 8.13 14.72 7.70
CA ALA A 56 7.00 13.87 7.34
C ALA A 56 6.61 12.90 8.47
N ALA A 57 7.09 13.14 9.69
CA ALA A 57 6.67 12.37 10.86
C ALA A 57 5.34 12.92 11.36
N PHE A 58 4.25 12.29 10.93
CA PHE A 58 2.89 12.66 11.35
C PHE A 58 2.49 11.97 12.66
N VAL A 59 3.06 10.79 12.95
CA VAL A 59 2.76 9.97 14.13
C VAL A 59 4.05 9.25 14.56
N GLU A 60 4.31 9.16 15.88
CA GLU A 60 5.39 8.34 16.47
C GLU A 60 6.82 8.62 15.94
N GLU A 61 7.18 9.90 15.71
CA GLU A 61 8.52 10.34 15.26
C GLU A 61 9.01 9.72 13.94
N LYS A 62 8.16 8.98 13.23
CA LYS A 62 8.48 8.24 12.00
C LYS A 62 7.55 8.70 10.89
N CYS A 63 8.05 8.80 9.67
CA CYS A 63 7.17 9.00 8.52
C CYS A 63 6.45 7.71 8.16
N VAL A 64 5.29 7.83 7.49
CA VAL A 64 4.45 6.68 7.08
C VAL A 64 5.25 5.62 6.32
N HIS A 65 6.16 6.04 5.43
CA HIS A 65 6.99 5.11 4.67
C HIS A 65 7.95 4.31 5.57
N CYS A 66 8.63 5.00 6.48
CA CYS A 66 9.57 4.39 7.41
C CYS A 66 8.86 3.46 8.41
N CYS A 67 7.69 3.87 8.92
CA CYS A 67 6.84 3.03 9.77
C CYS A 67 6.40 1.74 9.04
N HIS A 68 5.94 1.86 7.79
CA HIS A 68 5.58 0.68 6.99
C HIS A 68 6.79 -0.22 6.67
N GLY A 69 7.93 0.40 6.32
CA GLY A 69 9.16 -0.33 6.04
C GLY A 69 9.62 -1.16 7.23
N GLU A 70 9.58 -0.58 8.43
CA GLU A 70 9.95 -1.25 9.67
C GLU A 70 9.04 -2.43 10.00
N ARG A 71 7.73 -2.25 9.83
CA ARG A 71 6.75 -3.33 10.05
C ARG A 71 6.91 -4.49 9.08
N LYS A 72 7.25 -4.20 7.82
CA LYS A 72 7.29 -5.20 6.74
C LYS A 72 8.65 -5.89 6.62
N PHE A 73 9.74 -5.16 6.84
CA PHE A 73 11.11 -5.61 6.55
C PHE A 73 12.01 -5.65 7.80
N GLY A 74 11.49 -5.28 8.96
CA GLY A 74 12.26 -5.21 10.20
C GLY A 74 13.01 -3.88 10.37
N PRO A 75 13.90 -3.80 11.38
CA PRO A 75 14.57 -2.55 11.75
C PRO A 75 15.37 -1.95 10.58
N PRO A 76 15.42 -0.62 10.45
CA PRO A 76 16.14 0.01 9.37
C PRO A 76 17.64 -0.20 9.48
N ILE A 77 18.28 -0.47 8.35
CA ILE A 77 19.73 -0.60 8.21
C ILE A 77 20.32 0.63 7.50
N GLU A 78 21.64 0.71 7.49
CA GLU A 78 22.36 1.80 6.86
C GLU A 78 22.21 1.77 5.33
N CYS A 79 21.91 2.93 4.76
CA CYS A 79 21.94 3.10 3.31
C CYS A 79 23.39 3.13 2.83
N ASN A 80 23.74 2.30 1.85
CA ASN A 80 25.09 2.30 1.26
C ASN A 80 25.51 3.65 0.69
N LYS A 81 24.56 4.48 0.21
CA LYS A 81 24.82 5.78 -0.42
C LYS A 81 24.88 6.95 0.58
N CYS A 82 23.86 7.15 1.42
CA CYS A 82 23.78 8.30 2.32
C CYS A 82 24.10 7.99 3.79
N LYS A 83 24.41 6.72 4.12
CA LYS A 83 24.76 6.24 5.46
C LYS A 83 23.70 6.41 6.55
N LEU A 84 22.52 6.95 6.23
CA LEU A 84 21.40 7.02 7.17
C LEU A 84 20.80 5.62 7.42
N LYS A 85 20.48 5.32 8.69
CA LYS A 85 19.69 4.15 9.12
C LYS A 85 18.22 4.28 8.69
N SER A 86 17.98 4.06 7.40
CA SER A 86 16.67 4.25 6.74
C SER A 86 16.46 3.36 5.52
N ALA A 87 17.38 2.43 5.27
CA ALA A 87 17.25 1.41 4.25
C ALA A 87 16.62 0.15 4.85
N PHE A 88 15.96 -0.64 4.01
CA PHE A 88 15.25 -1.85 4.43
C PHE A 88 15.62 -2.99 3.47
N VAL A 89 15.97 -4.15 4.01
CA VAL A 89 16.31 -5.34 3.22
C VAL A 89 15.02 -5.91 2.63
N ARG A 90 14.93 -6.03 1.30
CA ARG A 90 13.80 -6.68 0.63
C ARG A 90 14.17 -8.15 0.37
N ASN A 91 13.30 -9.08 0.75
CA ASN A 91 13.51 -10.50 0.48
C ASN A 91 13.75 -10.74 -1.02
N GLY A 92 14.78 -11.51 -1.36
CA GLY A 92 15.18 -11.79 -2.75
C GLY A 92 16.15 -10.79 -3.40
N MET A 93 16.67 -9.81 -2.65
CA MET A 93 17.76 -8.97 -3.15
C MET A 93 19.06 -9.79 -3.18
N ARG A 94 19.61 -10.03 -4.37
CA ARG A 94 20.93 -10.65 -4.55
C ARG A 94 21.96 -9.80 -3.78
N ASN A 95 22.88 -10.47 -3.07
CA ASN A 95 23.87 -9.84 -2.18
C ASN A 95 24.77 -8.80 -2.89
N ASP A 96 24.83 -8.82 -4.22
CA ASP A 96 25.65 -7.90 -5.02
C ASP A 96 25.05 -6.49 -5.20
N LYS A 97 23.78 -6.28 -4.85
CA LYS A 97 23.11 -4.99 -5.09
C LYS A 97 23.18 -4.09 -3.85
N PRO A 98 23.70 -2.85 -3.95
CA PRO A 98 23.80 -1.96 -2.80
C PRO A 98 22.42 -1.67 -2.22
N ILE A 99 22.31 -1.73 -0.90
CA ILE A 99 21.07 -1.46 -0.17
C ILE A 99 20.90 0.06 -0.04
N LEU A 100 19.88 0.58 -0.71
CA LEU A 100 19.59 2.01 -0.73
C LEU A 100 18.33 2.33 0.09
N CYS A 101 18.34 3.47 0.79
CA CYS A 101 17.10 4.01 1.33
C CYS A 101 16.21 4.48 0.19
N ARG A 102 14.91 4.63 0.45
CA ARG A 102 13.94 5.08 -0.56
C ARG A 102 14.37 6.34 -1.29
N LEU A 103 14.98 7.29 -0.60
CA LEU A 103 15.39 8.57 -1.19
C LEU A 103 16.52 8.39 -2.20
N CYS A 104 17.56 7.62 -1.85
CA CYS A 104 18.65 7.30 -2.75
C CYS A 104 18.20 6.42 -3.90
N ASP A 105 17.29 5.47 -3.65
CA ASP A 105 16.69 4.62 -4.69
C ASP A 105 15.90 5.46 -5.71
N MET A 106 15.06 6.39 -5.24
CA MET A 106 14.34 7.34 -6.10
C MET A 106 15.28 8.21 -6.94
N GLN A 107 16.39 8.69 -6.37
CA GLN A 107 17.36 9.51 -7.08
C GLN A 107 18.16 8.70 -8.11
N ALA A 108 18.57 7.48 -7.77
CA ALA A 108 19.25 6.57 -8.68
C ALA A 108 18.36 6.22 -9.88
N ASN A 109 17.06 5.97 -9.64
CA ASN A 109 16.09 5.70 -10.70
C ASN A 109 15.87 6.92 -11.62
N ALA A 110 15.76 8.12 -11.04
CA ALA A 110 15.66 9.36 -11.82
C ALA A 110 16.90 9.61 -12.70
N ASN A 111 18.09 9.33 -12.19
CA ASN A 111 19.33 9.46 -12.97
C ASN A 111 19.38 8.42 -14.11
N ARG A 112 19.01 7.16 -13.84
CA ARG A 112 18.94 6.12 -14.88
C ARG A 112 17.95 6.45 -16.00
N GLN A 113 16.83 7.10 -15.69
CA GLN A 113 15.88 7.56 -16.72
C GLN A 113 16.45 8.69 -17.58
N ARG A 114 17.25 9.60 -16.99
CA ARG A 114 17.91 10.68 -17.73
C ARG A 114 18.94 10.17 -18.72
N GLU A 115 19.74 9.18 -18.34
CA GLU A 115 20.74 8.57 -19.23
C GLU A 115 20.07 7.88 -20.42
N LYS A 116 19.02 7.07 -20.18
CA LYS A 116 18.26 6.40 -21.26
C LYS A 116 17.63 7.37 -22.27
N ASN A 117 17.19 8.54 -21.82
CA ASN A 117 16.63 9.56 -22.72
C ASN A 117 17.70 10.30 -23.54
N LYS A 118 18.97 10.30 -23.12
CA LYS A 118 20.08 10.90 -23.90
C LYS A 118 20.49 10.02 -25.07
N ASP A 119 20.42 8.70 -24.90
CA ASP A 119 20.76 7.71 -25.94
C ASP A 119 19.64 7.52 -26.98
N SER A 120 18.51 8.24 -26.86
CA SER A 120 17.34 8.12 -27.75
C SER A 120 17.29 9.17 -28.88
N LYS A 121 18.41 9.84 -29.21
CA LYS A 121 18.49 10.67 -30.44
C LYS A 121 18.57 9.76 -31.68
N PRO A 122 17.79 9.99 -32.74
CA PRO A 122 17.98 9.27 -34.00
C PRO A 122 19.19 9.89 -34.70
N SER A 123 20.32 9.19 -34.67
CA SER A 123 21.41 9.47 -35.62
C SER A 123 21.36 8.41 -36.71
N SER A 124 20.89 8.85 -37.87
CA SER A 124 21.25 8.25 -39.15
C SER A 124 22.77 8.17 -39.29
N SER A 125 23.24 7.12 -39.97
CA SER A 125 24.61 6.81 -40.45
C SER A 125 25.47 5.85 -39.62
N GLY A 126 25.23 4.56 -39.86
CA GLY A 126 26.18 3.50 -40.23
C GLY A 126 27.58 3.45 -39.61
N ALA A 127 27.88 2.35 -38.90
CA ALA A 127 28.90 1.35 -39.29
C ALA A 127 29.13 0.30 -38.18
N HIS A 128 28.68 -0.93 -38.47
CA HIS A 128 29.23 -2.24 -38.09
C HIS A 128 29.88 -2.46 -36.70
N ARG A 129 29.29 -3.34 -35.88
CA ARG A 129 29.92 -4.63 -35.50
C ARG A 129 28.88 -5.73 -35.29
N SER A 130 29.13 -6.85 -35.94
CA SER A 130 28.29 -8.03 -36.09
C SER A 130 28.44 -9.01 -34.92
N SER A 131 27.33 -9.65 -34.55
CA SER A 131 27.15 -11.08 -34.17
C SER A 131 26.00 -11.14 -33.16
N GLY A 132 24.87 -11.80 -33.34
CA GLY A 132 24.46 -12.81 -34.30
C GLY A 132 23.49 -13.72 -33.56
N SER A 133 22.19 -13.54 -33.72
CA SER A 133 21.22 -14.63 -33.80
C SER A 133 19.85 -14.09 -34.23
N SER A 134 19.45 -14.53 -35.41
CA SER A 134 18.18 -14.25 -36.05
C SER A 134 17.11 -15.22 -35.52
N LYS A 135 15.96 -14.70 -35.10
CA LYS A 135 14.64 -15.11 -35.62
C LYS A 135 13.52 -14.20 -35.11
N GLN A 136 12.60 -13.98 -36.03
CA GLN A 136 11.62 -12.91 -36.19
C GLN A 136 10.31 -13.10 -35.39
N PRO A 137 9.41 -12.10 -35.37
CA PRO A 137 8.30 -11.94 -34.44
C PRO A 137 6.97 -12.49 -34.97
N HIS A 138 6.03 -12.78 -34.06
CA HIS A 138 4.62 -13.05 -34.38
C HIS A 138 3.69 -11.98 -33.76
N PRO A 139 2.55 -11.66 -34.42
CA PRO A 139 1.73 -10.48 -34.16
C PRO A 139 0.70 -10.68 -33.01
N PRO A 140 0.00 -9.61 -32.55
CA PRO A 140 -0.95 -9.70 -31.45
C PRO A 140 -2.35 -10.03 -31.94
N SER A 141 -3.02 -10.99 -31.30
CA SER A 141 -4.46 -11.23 -31.48
C SER A 141 -5.18 -11.32 -30.14
N SER A 142 -6.20 -10.48 -30.02
CA SER A 142 -7.23 -10.43 -28.99
C SER A 142 -8.06 -11.71 -28.89
N SER A 143 -8.53 -12.02 -27.67
CA SER A 143 -9.95 -12.27 -27.29
C SER A 143 -10.19 -13.45 -26.32
N SER A 144 -11.15 -13.20 -25.40
CA SER A 144 -12.06 -14.16 -24.72
C SER A 144 -11.48 -15.07 -23.63
N LYS A 145 -11.81 -14.89 -22.35
CA LYS A 145 -13.07 -15.22 -21.60
C LYS A 145 -13.11 -16.67 -21.05
N HIS A 146 -13.29 -16.74 -19.73
CA HIS A 146 -13.92 -17.77 -18.88
C HIS A 146 -13.29 -19.17 -18.71
N GLY A 147 -13.38 -19.65 -17.46
CA GLY A 147 -13.20 -21.07 -17.13
C GLY A 147 -12.76 -21.36 -15.69
N GLN A 148 -13.72 -21.48 -14.78
CA GLN A 148 -13.56 -22.11 -13.46
C GLN A 148 -13.23 -23.60 -13.56
N SER A 149 -12.39 -24.12 -12.66
CA SER A 149 -12.45 -25.46 -12.04
C SER A 149 -11.23 -25.63 -11.12
N THR A 150 -11.35 -25.69 -9.79
CA THR A 150 -11.63 -26.88 -8.95
C THR A 150 -10.80 -28.12 -9.31
N SER A 151 -9.79 -28.45 -8.49
CA SER A 151 -9.62 -29.74 -7.80
C SER A 151 -8.18 -30.01 -7.31
N LYS A 152 -8.08 -30.31 -6.00
CA LYS A 152 -7.37 -31.43 -5.35
C LYS A 152 -5.82 -31.48 -5.34
N SER A 153 -5.31 -31.25 -4.13
CA SER A 153 -4.38 -32.09 -3.33
C SER A 153 -3.34 -32.95 -4.06
N HIS A 154 -2.05 -32.69 -3.81
CA HIS A 154 -1.05 -33.74 -3.61
C HIS A 154 0.01 -33.31 -2.58
N HIS A 155 0.24 -34.21 -1.62
CA HIS A 155 1.28 -34.16 -0.61
C HIS A 155 2.66 -34.38 -1.26
N HIS A 156 3.66 -33.57 -0.88
CA HIS A 156 5.06 -33.88 -1.14
C HIS A 156 5.86 -33.79 0.16
N SER A 157 6.04 -34.95 0.79
CA SER A 157 7.14 -35.26 1.70
C SER A 157 8.43 -35.35 0.87
N SER A 158 9.47 -34.64 1.30
CA SER A 158 10.81 -34.71 0.71
C SER A 158 11.81 -35.21 1.76
N SER A 159 12.08 -36.52 1.72
CA SER A 159 13.31 -37.12 2.23
C SER A 159 14.30 -37.16 1.07
N SER A 160 15.43 -36.46 1.19
CA SER A 160 16.53 -36.58 0.23
C SER A 160 17.81 -36.91 0.97
N SER A 161 18.36 -38.05 0.56
CA SER A 161 19.46 -38.79 1.11
C SER A 161 20.79 -38.27 0.56
N SER A 162 21.75 -38.10 1.48
CA SER A 162 23.15 -37.80 1.19
C SER A 162 23.81 -38.93 0.40
N LYS A 163 24.37 -38.62 -0.78
CA LYS A 163 25.32 -39.50 -1.48
C LYS A 163 26.71 -38.83 -1.49
N ARG A 164 27.65 -39.44 -0.76
CA ARG A 164 29.11 -39.23 -0.87
C ARG A 164 29.65 -39.98 -2.11
N PRO A 165 30.75 -39.53 -2.72
CA PRO A 165 31.38 -40.22 -3.84
C PRO A 165 32.27 -41.40 -3.39
N SER A 166 32.33 -42.40 -4.26
CA SER A 166 33.01 -43.68 -4.17
C SER A 166 34.53 -43.57 -4.38
N LEU A 167 35.30 -44.32 -3.59
CA LEU A 167 36.73 -44.60 -3.78
C LEU A 167 36.88 -45.92 -4.54
N GLY A 168 37.72 -45.93 -5.57
CA GLY A 168 38.12 -47.15 -6.29
C GLY A 168 39.57 -47.03 -6.75
N GLY A 169 40.38 -48.06 -6.45
CA GLY A 169 41.75 -48.21 -6.96
C GLY A 169 42.60 -49.11 -6.06
N SER A 170 42.70 -50.40 -6.42
CA SER A 170 43.52 -51.42 -5.74
C SER A 170 44.88 -51.63 -6.42
N SER A 171 45.84 -52.07 -5.58
CA SER A 171 46.96 -53.00 -5.85
C SER A 171 48.37 -52.44 -6.13
N GLY A 172 49.34 -52.82 -5.27
CA GLY A 172 50.75 -52.96 -5.67
C GLY A 172 51.85 -52.69 -4.61
N GLN A 173 52.17 -53.69 -3.78
CA GLN A 173 53.51 -54.01 -3.19
C GLN A 173 54.12 -53.17 -2.03
N PRO A 174 54.78 -53.80 -1.00
CA PRO A 174 55.61 -53.16 0.04
C PRO A 174 57.13 -53.32 -0.29
N PRO A 175 58.13 -53.00 0.57
CA PRO A 175 58.18 -52.26 1.85
C PRO A 175 59.24 -51.12 1.84
N SER A 176 59.31 -50.26 2.87
CA SER A 176 60.59 -49.81 3.50
C SER A 176 60.41 -48.69 4.53
N LYS A 177 60.80 -49.00 5.78
CA LYS A 177 61.51 -48.14 6.76
C LYS A 177 60.88 -46.77 7.10
N MET A 178 60.08 -46.75 8.17
CA MET A 178 59.87 -45.52 8.95
C MET A 178 61.06 -45.27 9.89
N PRO A 179 61.62 -44.05 9.97
CA PRO A 179 62.36 -43.65 11.15
C PRO A 179 61.35 -43.30 12.25
N LYS A 180 61.55 -43.96 13.39
CA LYS A 180 60.82 -43.76 14.64
C LYS A 180 61.19 -42.38 15.18
N ALA A 181 60.44 -41.35 14.80
CA ALA A 181 60.54 -40.04 15.45
C ALA A 181 59.87 -40.17 16.82
N ALA A 182 60.68 -40.02 17.86
CA ALA A 182 60.24 -39.94 19.24
C ALA A 182 59.16 -38.85 19.36
N VAL A 183 57.93 -39.27 19.62
CA VAL A 183 56.85 -38.35 20.02
C VAL A 183 57.19 -37.90 21.44
N THR A 184 57.75 -36.70 21.52
CA THR A 184 57.81 -35.92 22.74
C THR A 184 56.38 -35.73 23.25
N HIS A 185 56.11 -36.20 24.46
CA HIS A 185 54.82 -36.17 25.18
C HIS A 185 54.31 -34.76 25.54
N SER A 186 54.60 -33.74 24.74
CA SER A 186 54.27 -32.34 25.00
C SER A 186 53.10 -31.79 24.17
N GLY A 187 52.67 -32.49 23.12
CA GLY A 187 51.54 -32.07 22.25
C GLY A 187 50.18 -32.68 22.60
N THR A 188 50.15 -33.75 23.39
CA THR A 188 48.91 -34.45 23.77
C THR A 188 48.08 -33.68 24.79
N ASP A 189 48.73 -33.03 25.76
CA ASP A 189 48.05 -32.33 26.84
C ASP A 189 47.37 -31.04 26.34
N GLU A 190 48.03 -30.30 25.45
CA GLU A 190 47.45 -29.13 24.78
C GLU A 190 46.24 -29.51 23.91
N GLN A 191 46.35 -30.63 23.18
CA GLN A 191 45.25 -31.14 22.37
C GLN A 191 44.06 -31.58 23.25
N ILE A 192 44.31 -32.17 24.42
CA ILE A 192 43.26 -32.56 25.38
C ILE A 192 42.57 -31.32 25.97
N LEU A 193 43.31 -30.28 26.35
CA LEU A 193 42.75 -29.02 26.87
C LEU A 193 41.90 -28.30 25.81
N LEU A 194 42.35 -28.27 24.56
CA LEU A 194 41.58 -27.70 23.46
C LEU A 194 40.28 -28.49 23.22
N VAL A 195 40.32 -29.83 23.27
CA VAL A 195 39.12 -30.66 23.15
C VAL A 195 38.17 -30.43 24.32
N GLN A 196 38.66 -30.23 25.54
CA GLN A 196 37.83 -29.91 26.70
C GLN A 196 37.17 -28.53 26.56
N GLN A 197 37.91 -27.52 26.10
CA GLN A 197 37.36 -26.20 25.81
C GLN A 197 36.27 -26.27 24.75
N LEU A 198 36.52 -26.95 23.63
CA LEU A 198 35.53 -27.12 22.57
C LEU A 198 34.27 -27.83 23.06
N ARG A 199 34.39 -28.83 23.95
CA ARG A 199 33.24 -29.49 24.59
C ARG A 199 32.44 -28.53 25.46
N SER A 200 33.11 -27.67 26.24
CA SER A 200 32.46 -26.63 27.03
C SER A 200 31.74 -25.63 26.14
N ASP A 201 32.38 -25.17 25.06
CA ASP A 201 31.79 -24.22 24.11
C ASP A 201 30.57 -24.83 23.41
N ILE A 202 30.62 -26.12 23.04
CA ILE A 202 29.47 -26.84 22.49
C ILE A 202 28.33 -26.85 23.50
N HIS A 203 28.59 -27.18 24.75
CA HIS A 203 27.56 -27.20 25.80
C HIS A 203 26.92 -25.81 26.02
N ASP A 204 27.73 -24.76 26.09
CA ASP A 204 27.24 -23.38 26.21
C ASP A 204 26.40 -22.95 25.00
N LEU A 205 26.75 -23.41 23.81
CA LEU A 205 25.97 -23.18 22.60
C LEU A 205 24.66 -23.95 22.60
N GLU A 206 24.65 -25.20 23.06
CA GLU A 206 23.44 -26.02 23.23
C GLU A 206 22.45 -25.35 24.19
N VAL A 207 22.91 -24.93 25.38
CA VAL A 207 22.07 -24.22 26.37
C VAL A 207 21.51 -22.92 25.79
N LYS A 208 22.31 -22.19 25.00
CA LYS A 208 21.87 -20.94 24.36
C LYS A 208 20.84 -21.20 23.26
N LEU A 209 20.94 -22.33 22.54
CA LEU A 209 19.94 -22.75 21.56
C LEU A 209 18.63 -23.10 22.26
N GLU A 210 18.67 -23.92 23.31
CA GLU A 210 17.47 -24.30 24.08
C GLU A 210 16.75 -23.08 24.66
N ARG A 211 17.50 -22.12 25.20
CA ARG A 211 16.94 -20.85 25.69
C ARG A 211 16.24 -20.07 24.57
N LYS A 212 16.85 -19.99 23.38
CA LYS A 212 16.23 -19.32 22.24
C LYS A 212 15.00 -20.06 21.74
N ASP A 213 14.98 -21.38 21.76
CA ASP A 213 13.82 -22.18 21.38
C ASP A 213 12.65 -21.96 22.35
N LEU A 214 12.94 -21.81 23.66
CA LEU A 214 11.94 -21.42 24.66
C LEU A 214 11.38 -20.02 24.36
N ASP A 215 12.24 -19.04 24.10
CA ASP A 215 11.83 -17.66 23.77
C ASP A 215 10.97 -17.61 22.49
N ILE A 216 11.30 -18.43 21.48
CA ILE A 216 10.51 -18.56 20.24
C ILE A 216 9.12 -19.10 20.57
N LYS A 217 9.03 -20.20 21.33
CA LYS A 217 7.74 -20.78 21.74
C LYS A 217 6.87 -19.79 22.51
N GLN A 218 7.48 -19.01 23.42
CA GLN A 218 6.76 -17.97 24.17
C GLN A 218 6.22 -16.87 23.25
N ARG A 219 7.02 -16.42 22.28
CA ARG A 219 6.59 -15.41 21.30
C ARG A 219 5.50 -15.93 20.38
N ASP A 220 5.58 -17.18 19.93
CA ASP A 220 4.54 -17.82 19.12
C ASP A 220 3.21 -17.90 19.89
N GLY A 221 3.27 -18.21 21.20
CA GLY A 221 2.10 -18.14 22.08
C GLY A 221 1.48 -16.74 22.15
N LYS A 222 2.31 -15.69 22.30
CA LYS A 222 1.82 -14.31 22.32
C LYS A 222 1.24 -13.87 20.98
N ILE A 223 1.82 -14.32 19.87
CA ILE A 223 1.28 -14.06 18.52
C ILE A 223 -0.10 -14.70 18.39
N ALA A 224 -0.28 -15.95 18.84
CA ALA A 224 -1.58 -16.62 18.80
C ALA A 224 -2.64 -15.88 19.62
N GLU A 225 -2.32 -15.47 20.84
CA GLU A 225 -3.22 -14.67 21.70
C GLU A 225 -3.62 -13.36 21.04
N LEU A 226 -2.65 -12.59 20.53
CA LEU A 226 -2.93 -11.32 19.86
C LEU A 226 -3.77 -11.50 18.57
N ASN A 227 -3.56 -12.59 17.83
CA ASN A 227 -4.38 -12.91 16.67
C ASN A 227 -5.83 -13.21 17.08
N THR A 228 -6.05 -13.92 18.19
CA THR A 228 -7.40 -14.17 18.70
C THR A 228 -8.10 -12.88 19.13
N ASP A 229 -7.39 -11.99 19.84
CA ASP A 229 -7.90 -10.68 20.25
C ASP A 229 -8.26 -9.80 19.06
N LEU A 230 -7.42 -9.79 18.02
CA LEU A 230 -7.65 -9.04 16.81
C LEU A 230 -8.93 -9.51 16.12
N LEU A 231 -9.11 -10.83 15.96
CA LEU A 231 -10.31 -11.42 15.36
C LEU A 231 -11.57 -11.08 16.14
N LEU A 232 -11.51 -11.09 17.47
CA LEU A 232 -12.63 -10.71 18.33
C LEU A 232 -12.98 -9.22 18.16
N LYS A 233 -11.99 -8.33 18.20
CA LYS A 233 -12.18 -6.89 17.99
C LYS A 233 -12.73 -6.57 16.61
N GLU A 234 -12.28 -7.26 15.56
CA GLU A 234 -12.84 -7.09 14.22
C GLU A 234 -14.29 -7.57 14.14
N LYS A 235 -14.64 -8.69 14.79
CA LYS A 235 -16.02 -9.20 14.85
C LYS A 235 -16.93 -8.22 15.60
N GLU A 236 -16.46 -7.66 16.72
CA GLU A 236 -17.20 -6.65 17.47
C GLU A 236 -17.37 -5.34 16.66
N GLY A 237 -16.32 -4.88 15.99
CA GLY A 237 -16.38 -3.73 15.09
C GLY A 237 -17.38 -3.93 13.95
N ARG A 238 -17.36 -5.10 13.30
CA ARG A 238 -18.35 -5.47 12.27
C ARG A 238 -19.78 -5.46 12.81
N LYS A 239 -20.01 -5.99 14.02
CA LYS A 239 -21.33 -5.95 14.68
C LYS A 239 -21.80 -4.52 14.92
N LYS A 240 -20.95 -3.64 15.47
CA LYS A 240 -21.28 -2.23 15.73
C LYS A 240 -21.63 -1.48 14.45
N VAL A 241 -20.87 -1.68 13.37
CA VAL A 241 -21.17 -1.07 12.06
C VAL A 241 -22.51 -1.55 11.54
N ASN A 242 -22.79 -2.86 11.62
CA ASN A 242 -24.06 -3.41 11.16
C ASN A 242 -25.26 -2.91 11.99
N GLU A 243 -25.10 -2.78 13.31
CA GLU A 243 -26.12 -2.23 14.18
C GLU A 243 -26.38 -0.74 13.91
N MET A 244 -25.32 0.05 13.71
CA MET A 244 -25.47 1.45 13.31
C MET A 244 -26.15 1.59 11.94
N GLN A 245 -25.77 0.76 10.96
CA GLN A 245 -26.39 0.76 9.64
C GLN A 245 -27.88 0.46 9.75
N LYS A 246 -28.26 -0.58 10.51
CA LYS A 246 -29.66 -0.91 10.74
C LYS A 246 -30.43 0.24 11.39
N ARG A 247 -29.87 0.90 12.40
CA ARG A 247 -30.51 2.08 13.04
C ARG A 247 -30.72 3.23 12.06
N LEU A 248 -29.76 3.48 11.17
CA LEU A 248 -29.89 4.51 10.12
C LEU A 248 -30.97 4.15 9.10
N ASP A 249 -31.06 2.88 8.72
CA ASP A 249 -32.08 2.38 7.81
C ASP A 249 -33.49 2.51 8.44
N ASP A 250 -33.65 2.09 9.71
CA ASP A 250 -34.91 2.23 10.46
C ASP A 250 -35.33 3.73 10.60
N GLN A 251 -34.37 4.62 10.84
CA GLN A 251 -34.62 6.08 10.89
C GLN A 251 -35.03 6.64 9.53
N SER A 252 -34.39 6.18 8.45
CA SER A 252 -34.72 6.55 7.08
C SER A 252 -36.13 6.10 6.71
N GLU A 253 -36.50 4.86 7.05
CA GLU A 253 -37.86 4.35 6.84
C GLU A 253 -38.90 5.17 7.61
N SER A 254 -38.67 5.43 8.91
CA SER A 254 -39.58 6.26 9.71
C SER A 254 -39.73 7.69 9.15
N ALA A 255 -38.65 8.30 8.70
CA ALA A 255 -38.69 9.62 8.07
C ALA A 255 -39.48 9.57 6.75
N ASN A 256 -39.26 8.55 5.92
CA ASN A 256 -39.97 8.36 4.67
C ASN A 256 -41.48 8.12 4.90
N GLU A 257 -41.86 7.37 5.93
CA GLU A 257 -43.26 7.19 6.32
C GLU A 257 -43.92 8.51 6.74
N LYS A 258 -43.23 9.33 7.54
CA LYS A 258 -43.71 10.66 7.93
C LYS A 258 -43.89 11.57 6.71
N ILE A 259 -42.94 11.56 5.78
CA ILE A 259 -43.04 12.33 4.52
C ILE A 259 -44.28 11.88 3.74
N ARG A 260 -44.49 10.57 3.56
CA ARG A 260 -45.69 10.04 2.87
C ARG A 260 -46.99 10.44 3.57
N SER A 261 -47.02 10.40 4.90
CA SER A 261 -48.19 10.80 5.70
C SER A 261 -48.50 12.29 5.54
N LEU A 262 -47.48 13.15 5.67
CA LEU A 262 -47.62 14.60 5.49
C LEU A 262 -48.02 14.97 4.06
N GLN A 263 -47.49 14.28 3.06
CA GLN A 263 -47.91 14.45 1.66
C GLN A 263 -49.40 14.12 1.47
N LYS A 264 -49.90 13.05 2.10
CA LYS A 264 -51.33 12.70 2.07
C LYS A 264 -52.18 13.78 2.76
N GLN A 265 -51.77 14.25 3.93
CA GLN A 265 -52.46 15.33 4.65
C GLN A 265 -52.50 16.62 3.81
N LEU A 266 -51.37 17.03 3.22
CA LEU A 266 -51.29 18.19 2.33
C LEU A 266 -52.24 18.07 1.13
N GLN A 267 -52.31 16.90 0.49
CA GLN A 267 -53.25 16.67 -0.62
C GLN A 267 -54.71 16.76 -0.17
N GLN A 268 -55.04 16.25 1.02
CA GLN A 268 -56.39 16.32 1.57
C GLN A 268 -56.79 17.76 1.91
N THR A 269 -55.94 18.51 2.62
CA THR A 269 -56.20 19.91 2.93
C THR A 269 -56.30 20.76 1.66
N GLN A 270 -55.49 20.49 0.64
CA GLN A 270 -55.61 21.17 -0.67
C GLN A 270 -56.95 20.88 -1.36
N LYS A 271 -57.48 19.66 -1.26
CA LYS A 271 -58.82 19.31 -1.79
C LYS A 271 -59.91 20.06 -1.03
N GLU A 272 -59.88 20.01 0.30
CA GLU A 272 -60.85 20.71 1.16
C GLU A 272 -60.84 22.24 0.93
N LEU A 273 -59.66 22.85 0.74
CA LEU A 273 -59.54 24.26 0.39
C LEU A 273 -60.17 24.56 -0.99
N LYS A 274 -60.00 23.68 -1.97
CA LYS A 274 -60.63 23.84 -3.30
C LYS A 274 -62.14 23.70 -3.24
N GLU A 275 -62.67 22.80 -2.43
CA GLU A 275 -64.12 22.64 -2.24
C GLU A 275 -64.73 23.85 -1.53
N LYS A 276 -64.11 24.32 -0.44
CA LYS A 276 -64.55 25.56 0.24
C LYS A 276 -64.52 26.80 -0.66
N GLN A 277 -63.53 26.91 -1.57
CA GLN A 277 -63.50 27.99 -2.57
C GLN A 277 -64.61 27.86 -3.64
N LYS A 278 -65.10 26.65 -3.89
CA LYS A 278 -66.19 26.38 -4.84
C LYS A 278 -67.54 26.73 -4.21
N ASP A 279 -67.74 26.42 -2.93
CA ASP A 279 -68.94 26.80 -2.17
C ASP A 279 -69.01 28.31 -1.93
N SER A 280 -67.88 28.96 -1.61
CA SER A 280 -67.81 30.42 -1.43
C SER A 280 -68.05 31.21 -2.73
N LYS A 281 -67.88 30.60 -3.91
CA LYS A 281 -68.20 31.26 -5.21
C LYS A 281 -69.69 31.21 -5.56
N THR A 282 -70.49 30.36 -4.92
CA THR A 282 -71.94 30.25 -5.18
C THR A 282 -72.75 31.31 -4.40
N THR A 283 -72.22 31.90 -3.33
CA THR A 283 -72.91 32.93 -2.52
C THR A 283 -72.60 34.37 -2.96
N THR A 284 -71.66 34.61 -3.89
CA THR A 284 -71.33 35.96 -4.40
C THR A 284 -71.82 36.18 -5.82
N VAL A 285 -73.09 35.86 -6.10
CA VAL A 285 -73.79 36.31 -7.32
C VAL A 285 -75.15 36.88 -6.93
N THR A 286 -75.16 38.05 -6.29
CA THR A 286 -76.23 39.06 -6.41
C THR A 286 -75.68 40.37 -5.85
N THR A 287 -75.04 41.20 -6.67
CA THR A 287 -75.18 42.68 -6.70
C THR A 287 -74.19 43.34 -7.69
N VAL A 288 -74.79 43.93 -8.74
CA VAL A 288 -74.50 45.25 -9.36
C VAL A 288 -73.28 45.48 -10.31
N VAL A 289 -73.60 45.51 -11.61
CA VAL A 289 -73.42 46.57 -12.66
C VAL A 289 -72.04 47.23 -12.96
N MET A 290 -71.63 47.09 -14.25
CA MET A 290 -70.85 47.95 -15.19
C MET A 290 -69.47 48.55 -14.82
N ALA A 291 -68.42 48.29 -15.62
CA ALA A 291 -68.05 49.03 -16.86
C ALA A 291 -66.60 48.73 -17.36
N ALA A 292 -66.40 48.91 -18.67
CA ALA A 292 -65.17 49.26 -19.42
C ALA A 292 -64.16 48.17 -19.92
N THR A 293 -64.35 47.79 -21.19
CA THR A 293 -63.41 47.76 -22.36
C THR A 293 -61.89 47.47 -22.23
N ALA A 294 -61.49 46.29 -22.75
CA ALA A 294 -60.46 45.93 -23.78
C ALA A 294 -58.92 46.16 -23.56
N PRO A 295 -57.99 45.55 -24.36
CA PRO A 295 -57.68 44.13 -24.68
C PRO A 295 -56.15 43.79 -24.45
N PRO A 296 -55.56 42.63 -24.85
CA PRO A 296 -54.51 41.94 -24.05
C PRO A 296 -53.05 41.85 -24.61
N ALA A 297 -52.09 41.65 -23.68
CA ALA A 297 -50.81 40.88 -23.68
C ALA A 297 -49.71 41.19 -24.75
N PRO A 298 -48.38 40.96 -24.48
CA PRO A 298 -47.82 39.64 -24.15
C PRO A 298 -46.66 39.60 -23.13
N ALA A 299 -46.27 38.37 -22.80
CA ALA A 299 -45.34 37.91 -21.77
C ALA A 299 -43.85 38.23 -21.99
N SER A 300 -43.04 38.25 -20.92
CA SER A 300 -41.82 37.43 -20.79
C SER A 300 -41.09 37.55 -19.44
N LYS A 301 -40.95 36.37 -18.79
CA LYS A 301 -39.74 35.79 -18.14
C LYS A 301 -38.92 36.64 -17.15
N ALA A 302 -38.98 36.25 -15.87
CA ALA A 302 -37.90 36.47 -14.90
C ALA A 302 -37.12 35.15 -14.68
N PRO A 303 -35.78 35.16 -14.67
CA PRO A 303 -34.99 34.00 -14.31
C PRO A 303 -34.81 33.90 -12.78
N VAL A 304 -34.91 32.67 -12.31
CA VAL A 304 -34.55 32.20 -10.97
C VAL A 304 -33.04 32.17 -10.82
N ASP A 305 -32.51 32.82 -9.79
CA ASP A 305 -31.18 32.53 -9.26
C ASP A 305 -31.10 32.96 -7.80
N SER A 306 -31.01 32.00 -6.87
CA SER A 306 -30.21 32.14 -5.64
C SER A 306 -30.02 30.79 -4.93
N PRO A 307 -28.79 30.51 -4.46
CA PRO A 307 -28.36 29.19 -4.01
C PRO A 307 -28.62 28.91 -2.52
N ILE A 308 -28.66 27.61 -2.25
CA ILE A 308 -28.74 26.94 -0.95
C ILE A 308 -27.48 27.25 -0.12
N ALA A 309 -27.67 27.85 1.07
CA ALA A 309 -26.67 27.91 2.13
C ALA A 309 -27.03 26.86 3.21
N LEU A 310 -26.19 25.84 3.33
CA LEU A 310 -26.18 24.92 4.47
C LEU A 310 -25.20 25.47 5.52
N SER A 311 -25.73 25.94 6.64
CA SER A 311 -24.95 26.30 7.83
C SER A 311 -24.92 25.16 8.83
N ALA A 312 -23.72 24.97 9.37
CA ALA A 312 -23.28 23.90 10.24
C ALA A 312 -23.88 23.96 11.66
N THR A 313 -24.01 22.79 12.26
CA THR A 313 -24.28 22.54 13.68
C THR A 313 -23.05 22.83 14.53
N SER A 314 -23.28 23.50 15.66
CA SER A 314 -22.42 23.48 16.86
C SER A 314 -22.69 22.22 17.69
#